data_AF-A0AAV7B1E9-F1
#
_entry.id   AF-A0AAV7B1E9-F1
#
_cell.length_a   1.000
_cell.length_b   1.000
_cell.length_c   1.000
_cell.angle_alpha   90.00
_cell.angle_beta   90.00
_cell.angle_gamma   90.00
#
_symmetry.space_group_name_H-M   'P 1'
#
loop_
_entity.id
_entity.type
_entity.pdbx_description
1 polymer ?
#
loop_
_entity_poly.entity_id
_entity_poly.type
_entity_poly.pdbx_seq_one_letter_code
_entity_poly.pdbx_strand_id
1 'polypeptide(L)'
;MERIPELYVLCDTQKPPVRLQRLPSGPRDAPNFSATLTLPVPSQILVFSVGDWSGLSADGKAEVQLDVRGRDVVRIGTLTRESRCFLWERASGDGYNDGKSGDGEFTVSMVIHGLIKTSRPNQERKKRKRVKEEEEENVCPNKGPVKVPQQKVKSGKEGAVTKVLARGKGTVSSGPTGRWGHALCPVDSQTVILIGGQGTRMQFCKDSMWKLNRENDTWFPVEALADGSTPEARTGHTAVFDPESQRIYVFGGSKNRKWFNDVHILDTAAWRWRSVEAQGKVPPLSYHTCSLFRGELFVFGGVFPRPHPEPDGCSDSLYIFDPQHEIWYQPIVLGDKPAARSGHSACLLDRELYVFGGWDTPVCYSDLYLLDLGLMEFSLVEVNGSSPTPRW
;
A
#
# COMPACT_ATOMS: atom_id res chain seq x y z
N MET A 1 2.53 -35.91 -5.24
CA MET A 1 3.43 -35.70 -4.09
C MET A 1 2.65 -34.90 -3.05
N GLU A 2 2.94 -35.09 -1.76
CA GLU A 2 2.43 -34.19 -0.72
C GLU A 2 2.95 -32.78 -1.04
N ARG A 3 2.06 -31.80 -1.18
CA ARG A 3 2.45 -30.39 -1.32
C ARG A 3 2.74 -29.86 0.08
N ILE A 4 4.01 -29.89 0.44
CA ILE A 4 4.52 -29.32 1.68
C ILE A 4 5.39 -28.11 1.29
N PRO A 5 5.21 -26.95 1.92
CA PRO A 5 6.06 -25.78 1.68
C PRO A 5 7.52 -26.08 2.04
N GLU A 6 8.45 -25.35 1.44
CA GLU A 6 9.85 -25.37 1.80
C GLU A 6 10.07 -24.54 3.06
N LEU A 7 10.81 -25.08 4.03
CA LEU A 7 10.94 -24.51 5.38
C LEU A 7 12.38 -24.07 5.62
N TYR A 8 12.56 -22.87 6.18
CA TYR A 8 13.85 -22.22 6.33
C TYR A 8 14.01 -21.57 7.70
N VAL A 9 15.26 -21.49 8.15
CA VAL A 9 15.69 -20.73 9.32
C VAL A 9 16.88 -19.85 8.97
N LEU A 10 16.85 -18.59 9.42
CA LEU A 10 17.92 -17.62 9.25
C LEU A 10 18.35 -17.10 10.63
N CYS A 11 19.65 -17.27 10.92
CA CYS A 11 20.27 -16.91 12.20
C CYS A 11 21.35 -15.83 12.09
N ASP A 12 21.73 -15.46 10.87
CA ASP A 12 22.82 -14.54 10.56
C ASP A 12 22.54 -13.94 9.16
N THR A 13 22.40 -12.62 9.05
CA THR A 13 22.07 -11.94 7.79
C THR A 13 23.21 -11.97 6.77
N GLN A 14 24.43 -12.34 7.18
CA GLN A 14 25.59 -12.51 6.29
C GLN A 14 25.71 -13.93 5.73
N LYS A 15 24.78 -14.84 6.09
CA LYS A 15 24.76 -16.23 5.63
C LYS A 15 23.44 -16.58 4.93
N PRO A 16 23.43 -17.51 3.97
CA PRO A 16 22.18 -17.97 3.36
C PRO A 16 21.28 -18.67 4.39
N PRO A 17 19.95 -18.57 4.26
CA PRO A 17 19.00 -19.32 5.09
C PRO A 17 19.23 -20.84 5.00
N VAL A 18 19.18 -21.52 6.14
CA VAL A 18 19.34 -22.97 6.22
C VAL A 18 17.97 -23.62 6.02
N ARG A 19 17.88 -24.51 5.03
CA ARG A 19 16.67 -25.29 4.73
C ARG A 19 16.53 -26.44 5.71
N LEU A 20 15.38 -26.55 6.38
CA LEU A 20 15.06 -27.70 7.21
C LEU A 20 14.81 -28.94 6.34
N GLN A 21 15.42 -30.06 6.71
CA GLN A 21 15.31 -31.34 6.00
C GLN A 21 14.20 -32.19 6.61
N ARG A 22 13.43 -32.89 5.76
CA ARG A 22 12.36 -33.79 6.23
C ARG A 22 12.97 -35.00 6.93
N LEU A 23 12.56 -35.23 8.18
CA LEU A 23 12.96 -36.40 8.94
C LEU A 23 12.12 -37.64 8.53
N PRO A 24 12.70 -38.85 8.59
CA PRO A 24 11.96 -40.09 8.41
C PRO A 24 10.75 -40.14 9.37
N SER A 25 9.57 -40.35 8.80
CA SER A 25 8.29 -40.33 9.51
C SER A 25 7.40 -41.44 8.94
N GLY A 26 6.62 -42.11 9.78
CA GLY A 26 5.68 -43.13 9.35
C GLY A 26 4.50 -42.54 8.55
N PRO A 27 3.77 -43.34 7.75
CA PRO A 27 2.69 -42.86 6.89
C PRO A 27 1.43 -42.33 7.62
N ARG A 28 1.45 -42.32 8.96
CA ARG A 28 0.41 -41.75 9.82
C ARG A 28 0.93 -40.59 10.70
N ASP A 29 2.24 -40.37 10.72
CA ASP A 29 2.85 -39.37 11.59
C ASP A 29 2.78 -37.98 10.95
N ALA A 30 2.78 -36.95 11.80
CA ALA A 30 2.93 -35.57 11.35
C ALA A 30 4.33 -35.40 10.71
N PRO A 31 4.45 -34.86 9.47
CA PRO A 31 5.75 -34.62 8.87
C PRO A 31 6.59 -33.68 9.73
N ASN A 32 7.77 -34.18 10.11
CA ASN A 32 8.74 -33.48 10.94
C ASN A 32 9.93 -33.06 10.09
N PHE A 33 10.49 -31.90 10.38
CA PHE A 33 11.60 -31.28 9.67
C PHE A 33 12.62 -30.74 10.68
N SER A 34 13.91 -30.77 10.37
CA SER A 34 14.92 -30.15 11.24
C SER A 34 16.10 -29.55 10.48
N ALA A 35 16.76 -28.60 11.13
CA ALA A 35 18.08 -28.08 10.77
C ALA A 35 18.95 -28.00 12.02
N THR A 36 20.20 -28.45 11.91
CA THR A 36 21.21 -28.37 12.97
C THR A 36 22.13 -27.18 12.68
N LEU A 37 22.41 -26.39 13.72
CA LEU A 37 23.04 -25.07 13.65
C LEU A 37 24.10 -24.93 14.76
N THR A 38 25.15 -24.15 14.52
CA THR A 38 26.27 -23.97 15.45
C THR A 38 25.96 -22.97 16.55
N LEU A 39 26.33 -23.28 17.80
CA LEU A 39 26.29 -22.35 18.93
C LEU A 39 27.24 -21.14 18.71
N PRO A 40 27.00 -20.00 19.38
CA PRO A 40 25.90 -19.72 20.32
C PRO A 40 24.55 -19.55 19.62
N VAL A 41 23.45 -19.83 20.32
CA VAL A 41 22.10 -19.47 19.84
C VAL A 41 22.03 -17.95 19.69
N PRO A 42 21.70 -17.41 18.50
CA PRO A 42 21.64 -15.97 18.27
C PRO A 42 20.57 -15.30 19.15
N SER A 43 20.64 -13.97 19.27
CA SER A 43 19.59 -13.17 19.93
C SER A 43 18.26 -13.19 19.16
N GLN A 44 18.31 -13.46 17.85
CA GLN A 44 17.17 -13.46 16.94
C GLN A 44 17.24 -14.67 16.00
N ILE A 45 16.11 -15.34 15.78
CA ILE A 45 15.94 -16.41 14.80
C ILE A 45 14.73 -16.08 13.93
N LEU A 46 14.95 -15.84 12.63
CA LEU A 46 13.86 -15.71 11.66
C LEU A 46 13.53 -17.10 11.11
N VAL A 47 12.29 -17.54 11.32
CA VAL A 47 11.77 -18.80 10.76
C VAL A 47 10.72 -18.46 9.71
N PHE A 48 10.85 -19.03 8.52
CA PHE A 48 9.93 -18.74 7.41
C PHE A 48 9.75 -19.93 6.47
N SER A 49 8.77 -19.80 5.58
CA SER A 49 8.44 -20.81 4.59
C SER A 49 8.18 -20.20 3.21
N VAL A 50 8.42 -20.99 2.16
CA VAL A 50 8.22 -20.60 0.76
C VAL A 50 7.47 -21.71 0.04
N GLY A 51 6.51 -21.34 -0.83
CA GLY A 51 5.76 -22.29 -1.65
C GLY A 51 4.31 -22.51 -1.22
N ASP A 52 3.72 -23.59 -1.73
CA ASP A 52 2.28 -23.83 -1.71
C ASP A 52 1.78 -24.44 -0.38
N TRP A 53 1.03 -23.65 0.39
CA TRP A 53 0.36 -24.04 1.63
C TRP A 53 -1.06 -24.61 1.43
N SER A 54 -1.58 -24.71 0.20
CA SER A 54 -2.93 -25.26 -0.09
C SER A 54 -3.09 -26.74 0.30
N GLY A 55 -1.98 -27.44 0.54
CA GLY A 55 -1.96 -28.79 1.10
C GLY A 55 -2.36 -28.88 2.58
N LEU A 56 -2.55 -27.76 3.29
CA LEU A 56 -2.98 -27.73 4.68
C LEU A 56 -4.47 -27.34 4.83
N SER A 57 -5.14 -27.93 5.83
CA SER A 57 -6.47 -27.54 6.29
C SER A 57 -6.48 -26.10 6.81
N ALA A 58 -7.67 -25.52 7.04
CA ALA A 58 -7.80 -24.20 7.67
C ALA A 58 -7.05 -24.13 9.01
N ASP A 59 -7.22 -25.13 9.87
CA ASP A 59 -6.52 -25.22 11.17
C ASP A 59 -5.09 -25.79 11.07
N GLY A 60 -4.55 -25.89 9.85
CA GLY A 60 -3.26 -26.49 9.58
C GLY A 60 -2.11 -25.56 9.98
N LYS A 61 -1.15 -26.10 10.73
CA LYS A 61 -0.05 -25.34 11.33
C LYS A 61 1.25 -26.13 11.37
N ALA A 62 2.37 -25.42 11.33
CA ALA A 62 3.68 -25.98 11.57
C ALA A 62 4.23 -25.43 12.90
N GLU A 63 4.33 -26.27 13.92
CA GLU A 63 4.82 -25.87 15.24
C GLU A 63 6.34 -25.93 15.28
N VAL A 64 7.00 -24.88 15.77
CA VAL A 64 8.46 -24.74 15.72
C VAL A 64 9.06 -24.82 17.11
N GLN A 65 10.10 -25.65 17.24
CA GLN A 65 10.80 -25.93 18.48
C GLN A 65 12.30 -25.69 18.34
N LEU A 66 12.92 -25.29 19.44
CA LEU A 66 14.35 -25.11 19.62
C LEU A 66 14.83 -26.12 20.67
N ASP A 67 15.69 -27.03 20.24
CA ASP A 67 16.39 -28.01 21.08
C ASP A 67 17.85 -27.61 21.20
N VAL A 68 18.33 -27.39 22.43
CA VAL A 68 19.72 -27.04 22.71
C VAL A 68 20.24 -28.04 23.72
N ARG A 69 21.33 -28.73 23.35
CA ARG A 69 21.89 -29.86 24.10
C ARG A 69 22.05 -29.54 25.59
N GLY A 70 21.32 -30.29 26.44
CA GLY A 70 21.36 -30.13 27.89
C GLY A 70 20.33 -29.14 28.46
N ARG A 71 19.34 -28.74 27.67
CA ARG A 71 18.18 -27.93 28.10
C ARG A 71 16.86 -28.58 27.68
N ASP A 72 15.77 -28.11 28.25
CA ASP A 72 14.43 -28.47 27.78
C ASP A 72 14.15 -27.89 26.39
N VAL A 73 13.37 -28.62 25.59
CA VAL A 73 12.97 -28.19 24.24
C VAL A 73 11.94 -27.06 24.36
N VAL A 74 12.24 -25.90 23.76
CA VAL A 74 11.39 -24.70 23.85
C VAL A 74 10.59 -24.53 22.57
N ARG A 75 9.27 -24.34 22.67
CA ARG A 75 8.44 -23.90 21.53
C ARG A 75 8.70 -22.42 21.26
N ILE A 76 9.24 -22.10 20.09
CA ILE A 76 9.63 -20.72 19.72
C ILE A 76 8.61 -20.01 18.82
N GLY A 77 7.71 -20.73 18.17
CA GLY A 77 6.65 -20.13 17.35
C GLY A 77 5.80 -21.14 16.59
N THR A 78 4.98 -20.64 15.66
CA THR A 78 4.07 -21.43 14.83
C THR A 78 3.91 -20.74 13.48
N LEU A 79 3.94 -21.50 12.39
CA LEU A 79 3.56 -21.03 11.05
C LEU A 79 2.16 -21.53 10.68
N THR A 80 1.38 -20.72 9.97
CA THR A 80 0.07 -21.07 9.41
C THR A 80 -0.01 -20.67 7.93
N ARG A 81 -1.17 -20.90 7.28
CA ARG A 81 -1.38 -20.48 5.89
C ARG A 81 -1.35 -18.96 5.70
N GLU A 82 -1.71 -18.22 6.75
CA GLU A 82 -1.79 -16.77 6.87
C GLU A 82 -0.48 -16.17 7.40
N SER A 83 0.13 -16.82 8.41
CA SER A 83 1.40 -16.38 9.02
C SER A 83 2.53 -17.34 8.65
N ARG A 84 3.21 -17.05 7.52
CA ARG A 84 4.23 -17.92 6.92
C ARG A 84 5.66 -17.65 7.39
N CYS A 85 5.84 -16.69 8.31
CA CYS A 85 7.09 -16.40 8.99
C CYS A 85 6.85 -15.81 10.40
N PHE A 86 7.86 -15.92 11.27
CA PHE A 86 7.97 -15.13 12.50
C PHE A 86 9.44 -14.89 12.87
N LEU A 87 9.69 -13.82 13.61
CA LEU A 87 10.95 -13.57 14.30
C LEU A 87 10.80 -14.03 15.75
N TRP A 88 11.66 -14.95 16.20
CA TRP A 88 11.82 -15.26 17.61
C TRP A 88 12.97 -14.45 18.19
N GLU A 89 12.74 -13.80 19.32
CA GLU A 89 13.75 -13.05 20.07
C GLU A 89 14.02 -13.74 21.41
N ARG A 90 15.30 -13.86 21.75
CA ARG A 90 15.77 -14.50 22.99
C ARG A 90 15.54 -13.58 24.18
N ALA A 91 14.89 -14.06 25.24
CA ALA A 91 14.59 -13.21 26.38
C ALA A 91 15.86 -12.86 27.19
N SER A 92 15.89 -11.64 27.71
CA SER A 92 16.99 -11.13 28.53
C SER A 92 17.02 -11.80 29.90
N GLY A 93 17.64 -12.97 29.98
CA GLY A 93 17.75 -13.76 31.21
C GLY A 93 17.97 -15.26 30.99
N ASP A 94 17.67 -15.77 29.78
CA ASP A 94 17.61 -17.21 29.46
C ASP A 94 18.93 -18.00 29.58
N GLY A 95 20.01 -17.40 30.10
CA GLY A 95 21.27 -18.09 30.39
C GLY A 95 21.99 -18.69 29.18
N TYR A 96 21.59 -18.38 27.95
CA TYR A 96 22.27 -18.80 26.72
C TYR A 96 23.66 -18.15 26.53
N ASN A 97 23.99 -17.15 27.36
CA ASN A 97 25.35 -16.71 27.58
C ASN A 97 26.02 -17.59 28.67
N ASP A 98 26.38 -18.83 28.34
CA ASP A 98 27.54 -19.45 29.00
C ASP A 98 28.76 -19.16 28.11
N GLY A 99 29.68 -18.33 28.60
CA GLY A 99 30.83 -17.80 27.85
C GLY A 99 31.93 -18.84 27.55
N LYS A 100 31.55 -20.11 27.39
CA LYS A 100 32.42 -21.20 27.00
C LYS A 100 32.34 -21.37 25.49
N SER A 101 33.43 -21.01 24.82
CA SER A 101 33.73 -21.39 23.44
C SER A 101 33.78 -22.92 23.34
N GLY A 102 32.63 -23.55 23.12
CA GLY A 102 32.49 -24.98 22.96
C GLY A 102 31.87 -25.30 21.62
N ASP A 103 32.56 -26.15 20.84
CA ASP A 103 32.01 -26.76 19.64
C ASP A 103 30.73 -27.51 20.02
N GLY A 104 29.59 -26.97 19.61
CA GLY A 104 28.29 -27.46 20.01
C GLY A 104 27.20 -26.96 19.08
N GLU A 105 26.14 -27.75 19.00
CA GLU A 105 25.05 -27.53 18.05
C GLU A 105 23.72 -27.39 18.78
N PHE A 106 22.81 -26.65 18.16
CA PHE A 106 21.40 -26.61 18.49
C PHE A 106 20.57 -27.03 17.27
N THR A 107 19.39 -27.59 17.51
CA THR A 107 18.47 -28.03 16.45
C THR A 107 17.23 -27.18 16.47
N VAL A 108 16.84 -26.64 15.31
CA VAL A 108 15.51 -26.10 15.08
C VAL A 108 14.70 -27.18 14.38
N SER A 109 13.59 -27.60 15.00
CA SER A 109 12.67 -28.60 14.47
C SER A 109 11.28 -28.02 14.22
N MET A 110 10.55 -28.62 13.28
CA MET A 110 9.23 -28.16 12.87
C MET A 110 8.31 -29.33 12.53
N VAL A 111 7.16 -29.41 13.19
CA VAL A 111 6.17 -30.47 13.02
C VAL A 111 4.91 -29.92 12.36
N ILE A 112 4.50 -30.50 11.21
CA ILE A 112 3.35 -30.03 10.43
C ILE A 112 2.10 -30.84 10.75
N HIS A 113 1.06 -30.16 11.21
CA HIS A 113 -0.26 -30.70 11.51
C HIS A 113 -1.30 -30.22 10.48
N GLY A 114 -2.34 -31.03 10.24
CA GLY A 114 -3.47 -30.65 9.38
C GLY A 114 -3.25 -30.79 7.87
N LEU A 115 -2.41 -31.73 7.40
CA LEU A 115 -2.25 -31.96 5.96
C LEU A 115 -3.47 -32.65 5.33
N ILE A 116 -3.98 -32.05 4.24
CA ILE A 116 -5.06 -32.56 3.41
C ILE A 116 -4.52 -33.72 2.57
N LYS A 117 -4.99 -34.94 2.86
CA LYS A 117 -4.66 -36.12 2.07
C LYS A 117 -5.40 -36.08 0.73
N THR A 118 -4.68 -35.82 -0.35
CA THR A 118 -5.25 -35.80 -1.71
C THR A 118 -5.70 -37.20 -2.12
N SER A 119 -7.02 -37.40 -2.21
CA SER A 119 -7.59 -38.55 -2.91
C SER A 119 -7.44 -38.38 -4.42
N ARG A 120 -7.38 -39.50 -5.16
CA ARG A 120 -7.28 -39.47 -6.63
C ARG A 120 -8.54 -38.83 -7.23
N PRO A 121 -8.42 -37.98 -8.27
CA PRO A 121 -9.57 -37.25 -8.80
C PRO A 121 -10.54 -38.17 -9.55
N ASN A 122 -11.81 -38.21 -9.13
CA ASN A 122 -12.86 -38.84 -9.93
C ASN A 122 -14.24 -38.17 -9.71
N GLN A 123 -14.92 -37.89 -10.83
CA GLN A 123 -16.39 -37.68 -10.96
C GLN A 123 -17.13 -36.38 -10.52
N GLU A 124 -16.52 -35.19 -10.40
CA GLU A 124 -17.33 -33.94 -10.31
C GLU A 124 -17.51 -33.17 -11.64
N ARG A 125 -16.80 -33.55 -12.71
CA ARG A 125 -16.80 -32.82 -14.00
C ARG A 125 -18.10 -32.94 -14.82
N LYS A 126 -19.17 -33.57 -14.29
CA LYS A 126 -20.47 -33.77 -14.98
C LYS A 126 -21.61 -32.87 -14.51
N LYS A 127 -21.53 -32.18 -13.37
CA LYS A 127 -22.63 -31.30 -12.89
C LYS A 127 -22.64 -29.89 -13.50
N ARG A 128 -21.47 -29.29 -13.77
CA ARG A 128 -21.37 -27.91 -14.32
C ARG A 128 -21.76 -27.75 -15.79
N LYS A 129 -22.06 -28.84 -16.52
CA LYS A 129 -22.42 -28.77 -17.95
C LYS A 129 -23.93 -28.76 -18.22
N ARG A 130 -24.77 -28.68 -17.18
CA ARG A 130 -26.24 -28.81 -17.27
C ARG A 130 -27.02 -27.58 -16.78
N VAL A 131 -26.32 -26.49 -16.44
CA VAL A 131 -26.90 -25.22 -15.95
C VAL A 131 -26.60 -24.07 -16.94
N LYS A 132 -25.90 -24.35 -18.05
CA LYS A 132 -25.44 -23.33 -19.00
C LYS A 132 -26.21 -23.29 -20.32
N GLU A 133 -27.40 -23.90 -20.35
CA GLU A 133 -28.26 -24.03 -21.54
C GLU A 133 -29.70 -23.50 -21.31
N GLU A 134 -29.97 -22.83 -20.18
CA GLU A 134 -31.33 -22.32 -19.83
C GLU A 134 -31.41 -20.79 -19.57
N GLU A 135 -30.33 -20.01 -19.78
CA GLU A 135 -30.34 -18.54 -19.60
C GLU A 135 -30.13 -17.73 -20.90
N GLU A 136 -29.91 -18.37 -22.06
CA GLU A 136 -29.78 -17.69 -23.36
C GLU A 136 -31.10 -17.57 -24.14
N GLU A 137 -32.19 -17.13 -23.48
CA GLU A 137 -33.42 -16.76 -24.21
C GLU A 137 -34.25 -15.68 -23.47
N ASN A 138 -33.85 -14.42 -23.60
CA ASN A 138 -34.74 -13.25 -23.43
C ASN A 138 -34.09 -11.94 -23.95
N VAL A 139 -34.30 -11.63 -25.24
CA VAL A 139 -33.86 -10.38 -25.89
C VAL A 139 -35.07 -9.63 -26.45
N CYS A 140 -35.33 -8.40 -25.99
CA CYS A 140 -36.21 -7.40 -26.66
C CYS A 140 -36.02 -5.99 -26.04
N PRO A 141 -36.40 -4.87 -26.73
CA PRO A 141 -35.33 -3.94 -27.12
C PRO A 141 -35.50 -2.46 -26.73
N ASN A 142 -34.40 -1.72 -26.97
CA ASN A 142 -34.20 -0.26 -26.97
C ASN A 142 -35.45 0.66 -26.97
N LYS A 143 -35.45 1.64 -26.05
CA LYS A 143 -36.02 2.98 -26.26
C LYS A 143 -35.06 4.06 -25.74
N GLY A 144 -34.96 5.16 -26.49
CA GLY A 144 -33.93 6.20 -26.32
C GLY A 144 -34.17 7.20 -25.17
N PRO A 145 -33.28 8.20 -25.01
CA PRO A 145 -33.18 9.01 -23.80
C PRO A 145 -34.29 10.07 -23.68
N VAL A 146 -34.91 10.13 -22.50
CA VAL A 146 -35.89 11.17 -22.12
C VAL A 146 -35.18 12.28 -21.33
N LYS A 147 -35.40 13.54 -21.73
CA LYS A 147 -34.91 14.74 -21.02
C LYS A 147 -35.88 15.13 -19.90
N VAL A 148 -35.36 15.56 -18.75
CA VAL A 148 -36.14 16.23 -17.68
C VAL A 148 -35.39 17.50 -17.22
N PRO A 149 -36.06 18.64 -16.91
CA PRO A 149 -35.40 19.95 -16.82
C PRO A 149 -34.95 20.35 -15.40
N GLN A 150 -33.99 21.28 -15.34
CA GLN A 150 -33.57 21.97 -14.11
C GLN A 150 -34.61 23.01 -13.66
N GLN A 151 -34.85 23.13 -12.36
CA GLN A 151 -35.53 24.27 -11.75
C GLN A 151 -34.59 25.10 -10.87
N LYS A 152 -34.71 26.43 -10.98
CA LYS A 152 -34.02 27.43 -10.13
C LYS A 152 -34.95 27.84 -8.99
N VAL A 153 -34.39 28.10 -7.81
CA VAL A 153 -35.05 28.86 -6.73
C VAL A 153 -34.17 30.04 -6.33
N LYS A 154 -34.79 31.19 -6.05
CA LYS A 154 -34.17 32.46 -5.61
C LYS A 154 -35.06 33.14 -4.56
N SER A 155 -34.51 33.44 -3.38
CA SER A 155 -34.90 34.51 -2.44
C SER A 155 -34.22 34.23 -1.09
N GLY A 156 -33.80 35.18 -0.24
CA GLY A 156 -33.84 36.64 -0.29
C GLY A 156 -32.90 37.22 0.79
N LYS A 157 -32.87 38.55 0.95
CA LYS A 157 -32.00 39.27 1.91
C LYS A 157 -32.80 39.74 3.16
N GLU A 158 -32.43 40.64 4.09
CA GLU A 158 -31.21 41.43 4.51
C GLU A 158 -31.06 41.21 6.04
N GLY A 159 -29.96 41.46 6.77
CA GLY A 159 -28.66 42.09 6.46
C GLY A 159 -28.37 43.30 7.39
N ALA A 160 -27.23 43.31 8.12
CA ALA A 160 -26.81 44.46 8.96
C ALA A 160 -25.29 44.74 8.87
N VAL A 161 -24.90 45.98 9.17
CA VAL A 161 -23.60 46.58 8.78
C VAL A 161 -22.80 47.07 9.98
N THR A 162 -21.49 46.82 9.98
CA THR A 162 -20.51 47.64 10.70
C THR A 162 -19.34 47.98 9.77
N LYS A 163 -19.07 49.28 9.56
CA LYS A 163 -17.97 49.77 8.72
C LYS A 163 -16.70 49.97 9.53
N VAL A 164 -15.55 49.57 8.97
CA VAL A 164 -14.24 50.15 9.25
C VAL A 164 -13.60 50.56 7.92
N LEU A 165 -12.95 51.73 7.89
CA LEU A 165 -12.37 52.34 6.69
C LEU A 165 -10.83 52.19 6.70
N ALA A 166 -10.24 51.57 5.66
CA ALA A 166 -9.07 52.12 4.94
C ALA A 166 -8.55 51.21 3.80
N ARG A 167 -8.73 51.67 2.56
CA ARG A 167 -7.89 51.51 1.35
C ARG A 167 -6.96 50.29 1.19
N GLY A 168 -7.36 49.38 0.30
CA GLY A 168 -6.48 48.50 -0.48
C GLY A 168 -7.30 47.61 -1.41
N LYS A 169 -7.21 47.78 -2.75
CA LYS A 169 -8.01 46.97 -3.71
C LYS A 169 -7.38 45.59 -3.92
N GLY A 170 -7.73 44.66 -3.04
CA GLY A 170 -7.65 43.22 -3.28
C GLY A 170 -8.87 42.56 -2.65
N THR A 171 -9.64 41.80 -3.42
CA THR A 171 -10.67 40.92 -2.85
C THR A 171 -9.95 39.77 -2.16
N VAL A 172 -9.76 39.88 -0.84
CA VAL A 172 -9.25 38.76 -0.04
C VAL A 172 -10.28 37.65 -0.14
N SER A 173 -9.92 36.58 -0.85
CA SER A 173 -10.78 35.41 -1.03
C SER A 173 -10.99 34.74 0.33
N SER A 174 -12.24 34.40 0.66
CA SER A 174 -12.60 33.71 1.91
C SER A 174 -12.23 32.21 1.91
N GLY A 175 -11.29 31.81 1.07
CA GLY A 175 -10.89 30.42 0.84
C GLY A 175 -10.18 30.22 -0.50
N PRO A 176 -9.75 28.98 -0.80
CA PRO A 176 -8.98 28.63 -1.99
C PRO A 176 -9.73 28.95 -3.28
N THR A 177 -8.98 29.42 -4.29
CA THR A 177 -9.51 29.50 -5.66
C THR A 177 -9.93 28.13 -6.20
N GLY A 178 -11.02 28.10 -6.98
CA GLY A 178 -11.55 26.86 -7.58
C GLY A 178 -10.53 26.19 -8.51
N ARG A 179 -10.21 24.93 -8.21
CA ARG A 179 -9.08 24.19 -8.78
C ARG A 179 -9.33 22.68 -8.89
N TRP A 180 -8.50 22.00 -9.67
CA TRP A 180 -8.50 20.55 -9.83
C TRP A 180 -7.06 19.99 -9.72
N GLY A 181 -6.93 18.68 -9.50
CA GLY A 181 -5.64 17.98 -9.32
C GLY A 181 -4.77 18.53 -8.17
N HIS A 182 -5.41 19.12 -7.17
CA HIS A 182 -4.82 19.46 -5.87
C HIS A 182 -4.80 18.23 -4.97
N ALA A 183 -3.95 18.24 -3.95
CA ALA A 183 -4.01 17.25 -2.88
C ALA A 183 -4.74 17.84 -1.67
N LEU A 184 -5.58 17.04 -1.02
CA LEU A 184 -6.13 17.31 0.32
C LEU A 184 -5.50 16.31 1.29
N CYS A 185 -4.87 16.84 2.34
CA CYS A 185 -4.10 16.07 3.31
C CYS A 185 -4.65 16.34 4.72
N PRO A 186 -5.51 15.47 5.28
CA PRO A 186 -5.89 15.54 6.68
C PRO A 186 -4.67 15.36 7.57
N VAL A 187 -4.46 16.26 8.53
CA VAL A 187 -3.35 16.17 9.51
C VAL A 187 -3.84 15.88 10.93
N ASP A 188 -5.11 16.20 11.22
CA ASP A 188 -5.75 15.87 12.50
C ASP A 188 -7.29 15.76 12.34
N SER A 189 -8.02 15.66 13.45
CA SER A 189 -9.49 15.54 13.48
C SER A 189 -10.24 16.82 13.06
N GLN A 190 -9.57 17.98 13.11
CA GLN A 190 -10.11 19.30 12.80
C GLN A 190 -9.46 19.94 11.55
N THR A 191 -8.24 19.53 11.17
CA THR A 191 -7.43 20.20 10.15
C THR A 191 -7.26 19.37 8.87
N VAL A 192 -7.51 19.99 7.72
CA VAL A 192 -7.08 19.49 6.40
C VAL A 192 -6.23 20.55 5.70
N ILE A 193 -5.09 20.14 5.16
CA ILE A 193 -4.21 20.99 4.37
C ILE A 193 -4.45 20.73 2.89
N LEU A 194 -4.76 21.77 2.13
CA LEU A 194 -4.84 21.77 0.68
C LEU A 194 -3.48 22.18 0.10
N ILE A 195 -2.97 21.41 -0.86
CA ILE A 195 -1.71 21.70 -1.56
C ILE A 195 -1.91 21.71 -3.08
N GLY A 196 -1.33 22.72 -3.72
CA GLY A 196 -1.20 22.86 -5.17
C GLY A 196 -2.53 22.95 -5.93
N GLY A 197 -2.57 22.27 -7.08
CA GLY A 197 -3.68 22.26 -8.02
C GLY A 197 -3.58 23.32 -9.12
N GLN A 198 -4.40 23.13 -10.15
CA GLN A 198 -4.53 24.04 -11.28
C GLN A 198 -5.91 24.69 -11.26
N GLY A 199 -5.94 26.02 -11.33
CA GLY A 199 -7.16 26.80 -11.31
C GLY A 199 -7.86 26.90 -12.67
N THR A 200 -8.95 27.67 -12.71
CA THR A 200 -9.66 27.99 -13.95
C THR A 200 -8.72 28.57 -15.04
N ARG A 201 -9.04 28.33 -16.32
CA ARG A 201 -8.23 28.75 -17.49
C ARG A 201 -6.80 28.18 -17.51
N MET A 202 -6.58 27.01 -16.90
CA MET A 202 -5.29 26.31 -16.87
C MET A 202 -4.16 27.12 -16.19
N GLN A 203 -4.49 28.12 -15.37
CA GLN A 203 -3.49 28.85 -14.58
C GLN A 203 -3.24 28.12 -13.27
N PHE A 204 -1.97 27.85 -12.94
CA PHE A 204 -1.60 27.26 -11.65
C PHE A 204 -1.93 28.21 -10.50
N CYS A 205 -2.49 27.68 -9.42
CA CYS A 205 -2.87 28.47 -8.25
C CYS A 205 -1.63 29.11 -7.61
N LYS A 206 -1.65 30.44 -7.48
CA LYS A 206 -0.62 31.20 -6.74
C LYS A 206 -0.84 31.10 -5.23
N ASP A 207 -2.08 30.86 -4.83
CA ASP A 207 -2.55 30.51 -3.50
C ASP A 207 -2.46 28.98 -3.33
N SER A 208 -1.23 28.47 -3.33
CA SER A 208 -0.93 27.04 -3.42
C SER A 208 -1.10 26.25 -2.13
N MET A 209 -1.27 26.90 -0.97
CA MET A 209 -1.47 26.23 0.32
C MET A 209 -2.57 26.88 1.15
N TRP A 210 -3.46 26.06 1.70
CA TRP A 210 -4.54 26.49 2.58
C TRP A 210 -4.81 25.47 3.68
N LYS A 211 -5.26 25.94 4.85
CA LYS A 211 -5.72 25.14 5.98
C LYS A 211 -7.23 25.28 6.10
N LEU A 212 -7.97 24.17 6.05
CA LEU A 212 -9.37 24.06 6.41
C LEU A 212 -9.48 23.67 7.89
N ASN A 213 -10.27 24.42 8.65
CA ASN A 213 -10.81 23.99 9.93
C ASN A 213 -12.20 23.36 9.70
N ARG A 214 -12.36 22.08 10.06
CA ARG A 214 -13.58 21.28 9.89
C ARG A 214 -14.64 21.49 10.97
N GLU A 215 -14.34 22.20 12.06
CA GLU A 215 -15.34 22.51 13.09
C GLU A 215 -16.29 23.63 12.68
N ASN A 216 -15.83 24.52 11.80
CA ASN A 216 -16.53 25.74 11.40
C ASN A 216 -16.46 26.03 9.88
N ASP A 217 -15.94 25.07 9.11
CA ASP A 217 -15.72 25.15 7.66
C ASP A 217 -14.96 26.40 7.18
N THR A 218 -14.04 26.91 8.01
CA THR A 218 -13.24 28.12 7.67
C THR A 218 -11.89 27.78 7.05
N TRP A 219 -11.52 28.55 6.03
CA TRP A 219 -10.25 28.45 5.33
C TRP A 219 -9.29 29.57 5.73
N PHE A 220 -8.04 29.19 6.00
CA PHE A 220 -6.93 30.09 6.27
C PHE A 220 -5.83 29.89 5.22
N PRO A 221 -5.26 30.95 4.65
CA PRO A 221 -4.06 30.82 3.83
C PRO A 221 -2.91 30.30 4.70
N VAL A 222 -2.06 29.45 4.15
CA VAL A 222 -0.87 28.95 4.84
C VAL A 222 0.37 29.49 4.17
N GLU A 223 1.17 30.22 4.94
CA GLU A 223 2.53 30.60 4.57
C GLU A 223 3.49 29.69 5.32
N ALA A 224 4.41 29.06 4.58
CA ALA A 224 5.42 28.18 5.13
C ALA A 224 6.81 28.71 4.76
N LEU A 225 7.75 28.62 5.71
CA LEU A 225 9.16 28.91 5.48
C LEU A 225 9.78 27.83 4.58
N ALA A 226 10.96 28.09 4.01
CA ALA A 226 11.65 27.11 3.19
C ALA A 226 13.18 27.24 3.34
N ASP A 227 13.83 26.12 3.63
CA ASP A 227 15.30 26.02 3.57
C ASP A 227 15.68 25.50 2.16
N GLY A 228 15.44 26.34 1.15
CA GLY A 228 15.70 26.02 -0.27
C GLY A 228 14.47 26.17 -1.17
N SER A 229 14.30 25.26 -2.12
CA SER A 229 13.15 25.23 -3.03
C SER A 229 11.89 24.72 -2.33
N THR A 230 10.76 25.35 -2.65
CA THR A 230 9.41 24.83 -2.33
C THR A 230 8.85 24.01 -3.50
N PRO A 231 7.81 23.19 -3.29
CA PRO A 231 7.14 22.50 -4.38
C PRO A 231 6.63 23.50 -5.42
N GLU A 232 7.13 23.41 -6.66
CA GLU A 232 6.52 24.16 -7.78
C GLU A 232 5.02 23.89 -7.86
N ALA A 233 4.19 24.93 -8.09
CA ALA A 233 2.76 24.76 -8.28
C ALA A 233 2.46 23.79 -9.44
N ARG A 234 1.70 22.73 -9.13
CA ARG A 234 1.58 21.49 -9.94
C ARG A 234 0.20 20.83 -9.78
N THR A 235 -0.14 19.94 -10.70
CA THR A 235 -1.36 19.11 -10.69
C THR A 235 -1.01 17.63 -10.61
N GLY A 236 -1.93 16.78 -10.12
CA GLY A 236 -1.76 15.32 -10.09
C GLY A 236 -0.61 14.84 -9.19
N HIS A 237 -0.27 15.61 -8.15
CA HIS A 237 0.69 15.24 -7.13
C HIS A 237 -0.05 14.63 -5.93
N THR A 238 0.65 13.84 -5.12
CA THR A 238 0.11 13.35 -3.85
C THR A 238 0.69 14.13 -2.69
N ALA A 239 -0.12 14.34 -1.64
CA ALA A 239 0.33 14.82 -0.34
C ALA A 239 -0.18 13.85 0.74
N VAL A 240 0.71 13.34 1.59
CA VAL A 240 0.39 12.36 2.64
C VAL A 240 0.99 12.82 3.96
N PHE A 241 0.23 12.77 5.05
CA PHE A 241 0.67 13.14 6.39
C PHE A 241 1.10 11.91 7.18
N ASP A 242 2.25 12.02 7.84
CA ASP A 242 2.69 11.07 8.87
C ASP A 242 2.43 11.64 10.28
N PRO A 243 1.55 11.01 11.08
CA PRO A 243 1.30 11.43 12.45
C PRO A 243 2.47 11.15 13.40
N GLU A 244 3.37 10.21 13.10
CA GLU A 244 4.51 9.91 13.97
C GLU A 244 5.60 10.98 13.85
N SER A 245 6.00 11.33 12.63
CA SER A 245 7.00 12.40 12.39
C SER A 245 6.42 13.81 12.27
N GLN A 246 5.09 13.98 12.27
CA GLN A 246 4.39 15.27 12.12
C GLN A 246 4.82 16.02 10.84
N ARG A 247 4.76 15.31 9.71
CA ARG A 247 5.24 15.80 8.41
C ARG A 247 4.26 15.50 7.28
N ILE A 248 4.12 16.43 6.34
CA ILE A 248 3.47 16.17 5.05
C ILE A 248 4.55 15.91 3.99
N TYR A 249 4.43 14.76 3.33
CA TYR A 249 5.24 14.37 2.20
C TYR A 249 4.51 14.67 0.90
N VAL A 250 5.15 15.43 0.00
CA VAL A 250 4.65 15.72 -1.34
C VAL A 250 5.56 15.04 -2.37
N PHE A 251 4.95 14.28 -3.27
CA PHE A 251 5.66 13.60 -4.36
C PHE A 251 5.01 13.83 -5.72
N GLY A 252 5.86 14.04 -6.72
CA GLY A 252 5.52 13.99 -8.14
C GLY A 252 4.53 15.07 -8.59
N GLY A 253 3.67 14.73 -9.55
CA GLY A 253 2.78 15.62 -10.27
C GLY A 253 3.38 16.19 -11.55
N SER A 254 2.68 17.16 -12.16
CA SER A 254 3.13 17.81 -13.39
C SER A 254 2.73 19.29 -13.50
N LYS A 255 3.45 20.04 -14.33
CA LYS A 255 3.26 21.47 -14.62
C LYS A 255 3.74 21.76 -16.04
N ASN A 256 2.89 22.29 -16.91
CA ASN A 256 3.28 22.70 -18.28
C ASN A 256 4.10 21.65 -19.08
N ARG A 257 3.70 20.37 -19.05
CA ARG A 257 4.44 19.24 -19.66
C ARG A 257 5.83 18.94 -19.06
N LYS A 258 6.17 19.50 -17.90
CA LYS A 258 7.20 18.99 -16.99
C LYS A 258 6.52 18.07 -15.98
N TRP A 259 6.92 16.81 -15.92
CA TRP A 259 6.57 15.91 -14.83
C TRP A 259 7.68 15.96 -13.77
N PHE A 260 7.33 15.65 -12.53
CA PHE A 260 8.25 15.69 -11.41
C PHE A 260 8.41 14.31 -10.77
N ASN A 261 9.60 14.06 -10.22
CA ASN A 261 9.92 12.96 -9.30
C ASN A 261 10.61 13.48 -8.02
N ASP A 262 10.47 14.77 -7.72
CA ASP A 262 10.98 15.37 -6.49
C ASP A 262 10.12 14.98 -5.29
N VAL A 263 10.78 14.86 -4.13
CA VAL A 263 10.13 14.72 -2.81
C VAL A 263 10.35 16.02 -2.04
N HIS A 264 9.26 16.57 -1.53
CA HIS A 264 9.28 17.72 -0.63
C HIS A 264 8.62 17.34 0.69
N ILE A 265 9.21 17.79 1.80
CA ILE A 265 8.72 17.52 3.14
C ILE A 265 8.38 18.86 3.79
N LEU A 266 7.14 18.98 4.27
CA LEU A 266 6.69 20.06 5.15
C LEU A 266 6.65 19.56 6.58
N ASP A 267 7.48 20.13 7.44
CA ASP A 267 7.35 19.99 8.88
C ASP A 267 6.14 20.82 9.35
N THR A 268 5.14 20.18 9.97
CA THR A 268 3.89 20.87 10.36
C THR A 268 3.96 21.54 11.74
N ALA A 269 5.05 21.34 12.50
CA ALA A 269 5.30 22.06 13.74
C ALA A 269 6.04 23.37 13.46
N ALA A 270 7.09 23.32 12.62
CA ALA A 270 7.89 24.47 12.21
C ALA A 270 7.32 25.24 11.00
N TRP A 271 6.28 24.70 10.33
CA TRP A 271 5.74 25.17 9.05
C TRP A 271 6.85 25.45 8.03
N ARG A 272 7.71 24.46 7.83
CA ARG A 272 8.91 24.60 7.01
C ARG A 272 9.05 23.50 5.96
N TRP A 273 9.23 23.93 4.70
CA TRP A 273 9.58 23.08 3.58
C TRP A 273 11.07 22.78 3.53
N ARG A 274 11.40 21.54 3.16
CA ARG A 274 12.68 21.14 2.59
C ARG A 274 12.46 20.26 1.35
N SER A 275 13.35 20.40 0.37
CA SER A 275 13.51 19.42 -0.71
C SER A 275 14.32 18.22 -0.20
N VAL A 276 14.12 17.05 -0.79
CA VAL A 276 14.89 15.83 -0.49
C VAL A 276 15.68 15.39 -1.72
N GLU A 277 16.98 15.16 -1.57
CA GLU A 277 17.84 14.58 -2.61
C GLU A 277 17.84 13.05 -2.50
N ALA A 278 16.67 12.46 -2.77
CA ALA A 278 16.42 11.05 -2.53
C ALA A 278 17.29 10.13 -3.40
N GLN A 279 17.86 9.10 -2.78
CA GLN A 279 18.60 8.03 -3.44
C GLN A 279 17.67 7.06 -4.19
N GLY A 280 18.24 6.20 -5.02
CA GLY A 280 17.48 5.19 -5.78
C GLY A 280 16.93 5.71 -7.10
N LYS A 281 15.93 5.02 -7.66
CA LYS A 281 15.34 5.35 -8.97
C LYS A 281 13.82 5.28 -8.91
N VAL A 282 13.17 6.40 -9.19
CA VAL A 282 11.72 6.50 -9.38
C VAL A 282 11.45 7.39 -10.62
N PRO A 283 10.53 6.99 -11.52
CA PRO A 283 10.16 7.81 -12.66
C PRO A 283 9.38 9.06 -12.22
N PRO A 284 9.33 10.11 -13.05
CA PRO A 284 8.45 11.24 -12.81
C PRO A 284 7.00 10.86 -13.10
N LEU A 285 6.16 10.91 -12.06
CA LEU A 285 4.80 10.39 -12.04
C LEU A 285 3.81 11.51 -11.71
N SER A 286 2.65 11.49 -12.36
CA SER A 286 1.50 12.35 -12.07
C SER A 286 0.22 11.53 -12.09
N TYR A 287 -0.81 11.91 -11.34
CA TYR A 287 -2.05 11.15 -11.15
C TYR A 287 -1.81 9.70 -10.69
N HIS A 288 -0.74 9.49 -9.91
CA HIS A 288 -0.48 8.30 -9.10
C HIS A 288 -1.24 8.40 -7.77
N THR A 289 -1.30 7.29 -7.04
CA THR A 289 -1.72 7.29 -5.63
C THR A 289 -0.52 7.12 -4.71
N CYS A 290 -0.64 7.60 -3.48
CA CYS A 290 0.35 7.41 -2.43
C CYS A 290 -0.36 7.06 -1.12
N SER A 291 0.19 6.14 -0.33
CA SER A 291 -0.32 5.79 0.99
C SER A 291 0.84 5.58 1.97
N LEU A 292 0.69 6.08 3.19
CA LEU A 292 1.65 5.86 4.26
C LEU A 292 1.35 4.52 4.96
N PHE A 293 2.34 3.65 5.07
CA PHE A 293 2.26 2.45 5.88
C PHE A 293 3.59 2.26 6.63
N ARG A 294 3.54 2.18 7.96
CA ARG A 294 4.70 1.96 8.84
C ARG A 294 5.87 2.94 8.60
N GLY A 295 5.56 4.22 8.38
CA GLY A 295 6.54 5.28 8.11
C GLY A 295 7.01 5.39 6.66
N GLU A 296 6.66 4.44 5.78
CA GLU A 296 7.06 4.43 4.38
C GLU A 296 5.94 4.86 3.43
N LEU A 297 6.29 5.48 2.30
CA LEU A 297 5.34 5.97 1.30
C LEU A 297 5.23 5.00 0.12
N PHE A 298 4.08 4.35 -0.02
CA PHE A 298 3.75 3.42 -1.09
C PHE A 298 3.11 4.18 -2.26
N VAL A 299 3.89 4.44 -3.30
CA VAL A 299 3.45 5.12 -4.53
C VAL A 299 3.10 4.10 -5.61
N PHE A 300 1.86 4.12 -6.07
CA PHE A 300 1.35 3.16 -7.05
C PHE A 300 0.82 3.84 -8.33
N GLY A 301 1.22 3.29 -9.48
CA GLY A 301 0.73 3.67 -10.80
C GLY A 301 1.04 5.12 -11.20
N GLY A 302 0.13 5.75 -11.95
CA GLY A 302 0.25 7.12 -12.46
C GLY A 302 0.81 7.21 -13.88
N VAL A 303 0.78 8.40 -14.47
CA VAL A 303 1.28 8.70 -15.81
C VAL A 303 2.69 9.30 -15.77
N PHE A 304 3.57 8.80 -16.64
CA PHE A 304 4.93 9.26 -16.86
C PHE A 304 5.16 9.69 -18.32
N PRO A 305 6.04 10.67 -18.60
CA PRO A 305 6.31 11.12 -19.96
C PRO A 305 7.15 10.12 -20.75
N ARG A 306 6.87 9.98 -22.05
CA ARG A 306 7.72 9.25 -23.01
C ARG A 306 8.31 10.19 -24.07
N PRO A 307 9.38 9.80 -24.78
CA PRO A 307 9.96 10.61 -25.84
C PRO A 307 8.95 10.87 -26.97
N HIS A 308 8.81 12.13 -27.39
CA HIS A 308 7.98 12.48 -28.54
C HIS A 308 8.45 11.72 -29.81
N PRO A 309 7.57 11.09 -30.60
CA PRO A 309 6.11 11.26 -30.65
C PRO A 309 5.28 10.25 -29.85
N GLU A 310 5.88 9.43 -28.98
CA GLU A 310 5.13 8.47 -28.19
C GLU A 310 4.16 9.19 -27.23
N PRO A 311 2.91 8.68 -27.04
CA PRO A 311 2.01 9.20 -26.03
C PRO A 311 2.59 8.94 -24.63
N ASP A 312 2.20 9.73 -23.63
CA ASP A 312 2.57 9.47 -22.23
C ASP A 312 2.15 8.06 -21.79
N GLY A 313 2.90 7.45 -20.88
CA GLY A 313 2.69 6.07 -20.44
C GLY A 313 2.07 5.99 -19.06
N CYS A 314 1.14 5.05 -18.86
CA CYS A 314 0.73 4.68 -17.51
C CYS A 314 1.72 3.67 -16.91
N SER A 315 1.98 3.83 -15.62
CA SER A 315 2.69 2.88 -14.78
C SER A 315 1.70 1.90 -14.17
N ASP A 316 2.12 0.65 -14.03
CA ASP A 316 1.50 -0.32 -13.13
C ASP A 316 2.34 -0.50 -11.85
N SER A 317 3.49 0.17 -11.74
CA SER A 317 4.54 -0.20 -10.78
C SER A 317 4.32 0.42 -9.41
N LEU A 318 4.74 -0.33 -8.39
CA LEU A 318 4.83 0.11 -7.01
C LEU A 318 6.26 0.59 -6.74
N TYR A 319 6.37 1.73 -6.09
CA TYR A 319 7.60 2.33 -5.58
C TYR A 319 7.40 2.64 -4.10
N ILE A 320 8.41 2.34 -3.28
CA ILE A 320 8.41 2.70 -1.87
C ILE A 320 9.49 3.76 -1.65
N PHE A 321 9.13 4.84 -0.96
CA PHE A 321 10.09 5.79 -0.40
C PHE A 321 10.18 5.60 1.10
N ASP A 322 11.40 5.36 1.58
CA ASP A 322 11.76 5.36 2.99
C ASP A 322 12.25 6.76 3.39
N PRO A 323 11.51 7.50 4.24
CA PRO A 323 11.91 8.83 4.71
C PRO A 323 13.06 8.87 5.71
N GLN A 324 13.39 7.75 6.36
CA GLN A 324 14.48 7.66 7.33
C GLN A 324 15.83 7.55 6.61
N HIS A 325 15.89 6.78 5.53
CA HIS A 325 17.10 6.59 4.71
C HIS A 325 17.11 7.45 3.44
N GLU A 326 16.03 8.19 3.18
CA GLU A 326 15.81 9.04 1.99
C GLU A 326 16.07 8.28 0.67
N ILE A 327 15.52 7.07 0.56
CA ILE A 327 15.76 6.17 -0.57
C ILE A 327 14.47 5.67 -1.21
N TRP A 328 14.46 5.64 -2.54
CA TRP A 328 13.46 4.96 -3.35
C TRP A 328 13.91 3.54 -3.70
N TYR A 329 13.02 2.58 -3.47
CA TYR A 329 13.21 1.20 -3.91
C TYR A 329 11.91 0.62 -4.48
N GLN A 330 12.01 -0.52 -5.17
CA GLN A 330 10.86 -1.29 -5.62
C GLN A 330 10.80 -2.61 -4.87
N PRO A 331 9.70 -2.93 -4.18
CA PRO A 331 9.52 -4.24 -3.59
C PRO A 331 9.28 -5.30 -4.67
N ILE A 332 9.55 -6.57 -4.35
CA ILE A 332 9.01 -7.69 -5.13
C ILE A 332 7.53 -7.80 -4.79
N VAL A 333 6.68 -7.68 -5.80
CA VAL A 333 5.22 -7.81 -5.67
C VAL A 333 4.74 -9.03 -6.44
N LEU A 334 3.93 -9.86 -5.79
CA LEU A 334 3.37 -11.11 -6.31
C LEU A 334 1.88 -10.96 -6.65
N GLY A 335 1.28 -12.03 -7.16
CA GLY A 335 -0.17 -12.13 -7.39
C GLY A 335 -0.66 -11.43 -8.66
N ASP A 336 -1.98 -11.30 -8.75
CA ASP A 336 -2.68 -10.78 -9.93
C ASP A 336 -2.70 -9.25 -9.89
N LYS A 337 -1.63 -8.65 -10.42
CA LYS A 337 -1.41 -7.21 -10.42
C LYS A 337 -2.40 -6.47 -11.34
N PRO A 338 -2.96 -5.31 -10.92
CA PRO A 338 -3.74 -4.43 -11.80
C PRO A 338 -2.95 -3.98 -13.03
N ALA A 339 -3.63 -3.88 -14.18
CA ALA A 339 -3.08 -3.25 -15.38
C ALA A 339 -2.64 -1.80 -15.14
N ALA A 340 -1.70 -1.30 -15.95
CA ALA A 340 -1.20 0.08 -15.89
C ALA A 340 -2.34 1.10 -15.90
N ARG A 341 -2.24 2.13 -15.06
CA ARG A 341 -3.32 3.08 -14.81
C ARG A 341 -2.85 4.38 -14.19
N SER A 342 -3.56 5.46 -14.52
CA SER A 342 -3.49 6.77 -13.87
C SER A 342 -4.89 7.24 -13.46
N GLY A 343 -4.98 8.16 -12.50
CA GLY A 343 -6.27 8.66 -11.98
C GLY A 343 -7.08 7.62 -11.17
N HIS A 344 -6.51 6.45 -10.91
CA HIS A 344 -7.12 5.48 -9.98
C HIS A 344 -7.18 6.06 -8.57
N SER A 345 -8.12 5.59 -7.77
CA SER A 345 -8.16 5.87 -6.34
C SER A 345 -7.54 4.72 -5.57
N ALA A 346 -6.86 5.03 -4.46
CA ALA A 346 -6.38 4.02 -3.53
C ALA A 346 -6.76 4.39 -2.09
N CYS A 347 -7.06 3.38 -1.28
CA CYS A 347 -7.45 3.52 0.12
C CYS A 347 -6.76 2.42 0.94
N LEU A 348 -6.00 2.82 1.95
CA LEU A 348 -5.40 1.89 2.91
C LEU A 348 -6.36 1.65 4.06
N LEU A 349 -6.67 0.37 4.33
CA LEU A 349 -7.37 -0.09 5.51
C LEU A 349 -6.46 -1.07 6.25
N ASP A 350 -5.98 -0.72 7.45
CA ASP A 350 -5.00 -1.48 8.23
C ASP A 350 -3.71 -1.84 7.47
N ARG A 351 -3.69 -2.99 6.80
CA ARG A 351 -2.57 -3.56 6.01
C ARG A 351 -2.95 -3.77 4.53
N GLU A 352 -4.17 -3.44 4.18
CA GLU A 352 -4.82 -3.74 2.89
C GLU A 352 -4.96 -2.46 2.07
N LEU A 353 -4.17 -2.35 1.01
CA LEU A 353 -4.25 -1.22 0.08
C LEU A 353 -5.19 -1.58 -1.07
N TYR A 354 -6.41 -1.05 -1.02
CA TYR A 354 -7.42 -1.19 -2.06
C TYR A 354 -7.15 -0.19 -3.19
N VAL A 355 -7.19 -0.63 -4.44
CA VAL A 355 -6.98 0.18 -5.66
C VAL A 355 -8.20 0.02 -6.58
N PHE A 356 -8.85 1.12 -6.93
CA PHE A 356 -10.08 1.11 -7.74
C PHE A 356 -9.95 1.97 -9.00
N GLY A 357 -10.38 1.39 -10.13
CA GLY A 357 -10.57 2.11 -11.40
C GLY A 357 -9.29 2.73 -11.95
N GLY A 358 -9.39 3.93 -12.52
CA GLY A 358 -8.33 4.62 -13.25
C GLY A 358 -8.45 4.45 -14.77
N TRP A 359 -7.43 4.90 -15.48
CA TRP A 359 -7.43 5.00 -16.94
C TRP A 359 -6.04 4.77 -17.54
N ASP A 360 -6.01 4.03 -18.66
CA ASP A 360 -4.89 3.95 -19.59
C ASP A 360 -5.43 3.77 -21.02
N THR A 361 -5.01 4.60 -21.97
CA THR A 361 -5.74 4.78 -23.24
C THR A 361 -5.83 3.48 -24.06
N PRO A 362 -7.02 3.04 -24.52
CA PRO A 362 -8.34 3.68 -24.46
C PRO A 362 -9.24 3.20 -23.29
N VAL A 363 -8.72 2.38 -22.37
CA VAL A 363 -9.47 1.69 -21.32
C VAL A 363 -9.67 2.58 -20.10
N CYS A 364 -10.92 2.68 -19.65
CA CYS A 364 -11.27 3.19 -18.33
C CYS A 364 -11.70 1.99 -17.47
N TYR A 365 -11.16 1.86 -16.27
CA TYR A 365 -11.33 0.69 -15.43
C TYR A 365 -12.42 0.87 -14.37
N SER A 366 -13.03 -0.24 -13.94
CA SER A 366 -14.00 -0.35 -12.81
C SER A 366 -13.71 -1.55 -11.91
N ASP A 367 -12.50 -2.08 -12.04
CA ASP A 367 -11.96 -3.17 -11.23
C ASP A 367 -11.59 -2.67 -9.83
N LEU A 368 -11.60 -3.59 -8.87
CA LEU A 368 -11.13 -3.37 -7.51
C LEU A 368 -10.05 -4.41 -7.22
N TYR A 369 -8.86 -3.94 -6.91
CA TYR A 369 -7.73 -4.76 -6.49
C TYR A 369 -7.39 -4.52 -5.03
N LEU A 370 -6.85 -5.54 -4.39
CA LEU A 370 -6.30 -5.49 -3.04
C LEU A 370 -4.81 -5.84 -3.13
N LEU A 371 -3.95 -4.98 -2.59
CA LEU A 371 -2.57 -5.32 -2.24
C LEU A 371 -2.47 -5.54 -0.73
N ASP A 372 -2.09 -6.76 -0.34
CA ASP A 372 -1.65 -7.05 1.03
C ASP A 372 -0.23 -6.49 1.23
N LEU A 373 -0.06 -5.49 2.09
CA LEU A 373 1.22 -4.80 2.34
C LEU A 373 2.22 -5.56 3.23
N GLY A 374 1.92 -6.79 3.65
CA GLY A 374 2.90 -7.65 4.33
C GLY A 374 3.14 -9.00 3.69
N LEU A 375 2.29 -9.44 2.75
CA LEU A 375 2.61 -10.49 1.79
C LEU A 375 3.24 -9.91 0.51
N MET A 376 3.03 -8.62 0.26
CA MET A 376 3.31 -7.94 -1.01
C MET A 376 2.68 -8.68 -2.20
N GLU A 377 1.40 -9.04 -2.05
CA GLU A 377 0.65 -9.83 -3.02
C GLU A 377 -0.63 -9.09 -3.44
N PHE A 378 -0.80 -8.90 -4.76
CA PHE A 378 -2.03 -8.37 -5.34
C PHE A 378 -3.06 -9.48 -5.57
N SER A 379 -4.34 -9.15 -5.36
CA SER A 379 -5.48 -9.98 -5.74
C SER A 379 -6.61 -9.12 -6.31
N LEU A 380 -7.38 -9.69 -7.23
CA LEU A 380 -8.63 -9.10 -7.69
C LEU A 380 -9.70 -9.33 -6.62
N VAL A 381 -10.43 -8.28 -6.24
CA VAL A 381 -11.51 -8.37 -5.24
C VAL A 381 -12.81 -8.76 -5.93
N GLU A 382 -13.36 -9.93 -5.59
CA GLU A 382 -14.70 -10.31 -6.01
C GLU A 382 -15.75 -9.47 -5.27
N VAL A 383 -16.50 -8.65 -6.00
CA VAL A 383 -17.56 -7.79 -5.47
C VAL A 383 -18.94 -8.35 -5.81
N ASN A 384 -19.84 -8.36 -4.82
CA ASN A 384 -21.22 -8.76 -5.00
C ASN A 384 -22.12 -7.55 -5.28
N GLY A 385 -23.09 -7.70 -6.20
CA GLY A 385 -24.05 -6.64 -6.55
C GLY A 385 -23.62 -5.82 -7.77
N SER A 386 -24.08 -4.56 -7.83
CA SER A 386 -23.82 -3.66 -8.97
C SER A 386 -22.56 -2.82 -8.74
N SER A 387 -21.48 -3.14 -9.45
CA SER A 387 -20.24 -2.35 -9.42
C SER A 387 -20.45 -0.92 -9.93
N PRO A 388 -19.70 0.07 -9.43
CA PRO A 388 -19.70 1.41 -10.00
C PRO A 388 -19.19 1.41 -11.45
N THR A 389 -19.75 2.27 -12.29
CA THR A 389 -19.24 2.46 -13.67
C THR A 389 -17.77 2.89 -13.70
N PRO A 390 -17.01 2.56 -14.77
CA PRO A 390 -15.62 2.98 -14.92
C PRO A 390 -15.39 4.49 -14.70
N ARG A 391 -14.28 4.83 -14.04
CA ARG A 391 -13.91 6.21 -13.67
C ARG A 391 -12.43 6.36 -13.34
N TRP A 392 -11.96 7.60 -13.41
CA TRP A 392 -10.62 8.11 -13.06
C TRP A 392 -10.72 9.59 -12.64
#